data_AF-A0A2H0QEY5-F1
#
_entry.id   AF-A0A2H0QEY5-F1
#
_cell.length_a   1.000
_cell.length_b   1.000
_cell.length_c   1.000
_cell.angle_alpha   90.00
_cell.angle_beta   90.00
_cell.angle_gamma   90.00
#
_symmetry.space_group_name_H-M   'P 1'
#
loop_
_entity.id
_entity.type
_entity.pdbx_description
1 polymer ?
#
loop_
_entity_poly.entity_id
_entity_poly.type
_entity_poly.pdbx_seq_one_letter_code
_entity_poly.pdbx_strand_id
1 'polypeptide(L)'
;MVILQQGHISMEEMQGSWAGAMGQCQFMPSSFFNYAVDYNGDGKVNIWSDREDVFASIANYLKTVGWDSTKERRTETLMHWNKSSFFVASVFKLAGEIKDEDL
;
A
#
# COMPACT_ATOMS: atom_id res chain seq x y z
N MET A 1 1.67 4.71 -18.38
CA MET A 1 2.72 5.52 -19.06
C MET A 1 3.27 6.64 -18.18
N VAL A 2 2.44 7.45 -17.51
CA VAL A 2 2.92 8.60 -16.72
C VAL A 2 3.94 8.22 -15.62
N ILE A 3 3.71 7.14 -14.87
CA ILE A 3 4.63 6.70 -13.80
C ILE A 3 6.04 6.40 -14.34
N LEU A 4 6.12 5.67 -15.46
CA LEU A 4 7.37 5.36 -16.15
C LEU A 4 8.04 6.63 -16.71
N GLN A 5 7.25 7.52 -17.29
CA GLN A 5 7.75 8.79 -17.85
C GLN A 5 8.34 9.71 -16.75
N GLN A 6 7.81 9.63 -15.53
CA GLN A 6 8.34 10.37 -14.38
C GLN A 6 9.60 9.72 -13.77
N GLY A 7 9.98 8.51 -14.20
CA GLY A 7 11.22 7.87 -13.78
C GLY A 7 11.19 7.23 -12.40
N HIS A 8 9.99 6.98 -11.85
CA HIS A 8 9.82 6.31 -10.54
C HIS A 8 10.30 4.86 -10.54
N ILE A 9 10.22 4.18 -11.70
CA ILE A 9 10.64 2.79 -11.90
C ILE A 9 10.98 2.56 -13.37
N SER A 10 11.83 1.57 -13.68
CA SER A 10 12.07 1.12 -15.06
C SER A 10 10.90 0.30 -15.60
N MET A 11 10.80 0.14 -16.92
CA MET A 11 9.73 -0.65 -17.55
C MET A 11 9.84 -2.13 -17.17
N GLU A 12 11.07 -2.63 -17.07
CA GLU A 12 11.40 -4.01 -16.76
C GLU A 12 11.05 -4.37 -15.30
N GLU A 13 11.18 -3.40 -14.39
CA GLU A 13 10.90 -3.58 -12.96
C GLU A 13 9.46 -3.25 -12.57
N MET A 14 8.68 -2.61 -13.46
CA MET A 14 7.29 -2.24 -13.21
C MET A 14 6.35 -3.46 -13.22
N GLN A 15 6.45 -4.28 -12.17
CA GLN A 15 5.65 -5.49 -12.02
C GLN A 15 4.32 -5.22 -11.30
N GLY A 16 3.34 -6.07 -11.58
CA GLY A 16 2.03 -6.02 -10.95
C GLY A 16 1.22 -7.27 -11.23
N SER A 17 0.03 -7.32 -10.64
CA SER A 17 -0.94 -8.39 -10.89
C SER A 17 -1.50 -8.30 -12.30
N TRP A 18 -2.17 -9.37 -12.74
CA TRP A 18 -2.86 -9.42 -14.04
C TRP A 18 -3.86 -8.28 -14.24
N ALA A 19 -4.45 -7.77 -13.16
CA ALA A 19 -5.41 -6.66 -13.17
C ALA A 19 -4.74 -5.28 -13.11
N GLY A 20 -3.41 -5.22 -13.05
CA GLY A 20 -2.63 -3.98 -13.03
C GLY A 20 -2.45 -3.35 -11.65
N ALA A 21 -2.63 -4.11 -10.57
CA ALA A 21 -2.27 -3.66 -9.23
C ALA A 21 -0.76 -3.85 -9.03
N MET A 22 -0.05 -2.79 -8.64
CA MET A 22 1.40 -2.63 -8.82
C MET A 22 2.18 -2.71 -7.52
N GLY A 23 3.41 -3.23 -7.60
CA GLY A 23 4.37 -3.22 -6.50
C GLY A 23 3.92 -4.01 -5.26
N GLN A 24 4.66 -3.86 -4.16
CA GLN A 24 4.35 -4.57 -2.91
C GLN A 24 3.04 -4.06 -2.28
N CYS A 25 2.70 -2.79 -2.52
CA CYS A 25 1.44 -2.21 -2.07
C CYS A 25 0.23 -2.76 -2.83
N GLN A 26 0.41 -3.41 -3.98
CA GLN A 26 -0.69 -3.79 -4.87
C GLN A 26 -1.64 -2.60 -5.19
N PHE A 27 -1.08 -1.42 -5.40
CA PHE A 27 -1.84 -0.23 -5.73
C PHE A 27 -2.27 -0.22 -7.20
N MET A 28 -3.53 0.11 -7.46
CA MET A 28 -3.93 0.54 -8.80
C MET A 28 -3.19 1.83 -9.17
N PRO A 29 -2.99 2.14 -10.47
CA PRO A 29 -2.33 3.38 -10.89
C PRO A 29 -2.93 4.65 -10.29
N SER A 30 -4.26 4.70 -10.13
CA SER A 30 -4.93 5.83 -9.45
C SER A 30 -4.55 5.93 -7.97
N SER A 31 -4.44 4.81 -7.26
CA SER A 31 -3.99 4.78 -5.87
C SER A 31 -2.55 5.24 -5.73
N PHE A 32 -1.67 4.89 -6.69
CA PHE A 32 -0.30 5.39 -6.71
C PHE A 32 -0.26 6.92 -6.70
N PHE A 33 -0.99 7.58 -7.61
CA PHE A 33 -0.99 9.04 -7.68
C PHE A 33 -1.64 9.74 -6.47
N ASN A 34 -2.58 9.08 -5.81
CA ASN A 34 -3.28 9.67 -4.66
C ASN A 34 -2.56 9.46 -3.33
N TYR A 35 -1.80 8.36 -3.20
CA TYR A 35 -1.36 7.88 -1.89
C TYR A 35 0.11 7.50 -1.80
N ALA A 36 0.81 7.28 -2.92
CA ALA A 36 2.21 6.87 -2.86
C ALA A 36 3.10 8.04 -2.41
N VAL A 37 4.12 7.74 -1.61
CA VAL A 37 4.98 8.72 -0.94
C VAL A 37 6.43 8.37 -1.21
N ASP A 38 7.20 9.37 -1.66
CA ASP A 38 8.67 9.37 -1.62
C ASP A 38 9.07 9.68 -0.18
N TYR A 39 9.43 8.64 0.57
CA TYR A 39 9.77 8.76 1.98
C TYR A 39 11.25 9.03 2.18
N ASN A 40 12.10 8.43 1.36
CA ASN A 40 13.55 8.54 1.47
C ASN A 40 14.09 9.86 0.89
N GLY A 41 13.27 10.59 0.13
CA GLY A 41 13.56 11.91 -0.44
C GLY A 41 14.44 11.88 -1.70
N ASP A 42 14.53 10.74 -2.39
CA ASP A 42 15.38 10.58 -3.57
C ASP A 42 14.75 11.12 -4.87
N GLY A 43 13.50 11.61 -4.79
CA GLY A 43 12.73 12.16 -5.89
C GLY A 43 11.93 11.10 -6.67
N LYS A 44 11.95 9.83 -6.24
CA LYS A 44 11.18 8.73 -6.82
C LYS A 44 10.26 8.13 -5.78
N VAL A 45 9.19 7.52 -6.27
CA VAL A 45 8.25 6.76 -5.45
C VAL A 45 8.30 5.30 -5.88
N ASN A 46 9.19 4.53 -5.27
CA ASN A 46 9.49 3.16 -5.64
C ASN A 46 8.74 2.15 -4.74
N ILE A 47 7.45 1.96 -5.02
CA ILE A 47 6.61 0.97 -4.30
C ILE A 47 6.90 -0.50 -4.67
N TRP A 48 7.95 -0.79 -5.44
CA TRP A 48 8.31 -2.14 -5.89
C TRP A 48 9.42 -2.73 -5.02
N SER A 49 10.51 -1.99 -4.84
CA SER A 49 11.71 -2.51 -4.15
C SER A 49 12.19 -1.65 -2.99
N ASP A 50 11.78 -0.38 -2.88
CA ASP A 50 12.11 0.44 -1.73
C ASP A 50 11.12 0.19 -0.59
N ARG A 51 11.65 -0.31 0.53
CA ARG A 51 10.84 -0.67 1.70
C ARG A 51 10.24 0.56 2.38
N GLU A 52 10.96 1.68 2.42
CA GLU A 52 10.52 2.90 3.09
C GLU A 52 9.33 3.52 2.35
N ASP A 53 9.43 3.62 1.02
CA ASP A 53 8.33 4.11 0.18
C ASP A 53 7.10 3.20 0.25
N VAL A 54 7.29 1.87 0.28
CA VAL A 54 6.19 0.91 0.42
C VAL A 54 5.43 1.14 1.72
N PHE A 55 6.12 1.17 2.87
CA PHE A 55 5.44 1.34 4.16
C PHE A 55 4.84 2.74 4.32
N ALA A 56 5.54 3.78 3.87
CA ALA A 56 5.02 5.13 3.89
C ALA A 56 3.77 5.29 3.03
N SER A 57 3.75 4.68 1.84
CA SER A 57 2.60 4.68 0.92
C SER A 57 1.39 3.95 1.50
N ILE A 58 1.59 2.77 2.10
CA ILE A 58 0.52 2.03 2.80
C ILE A 58 -0.03 2.86 3.96
N ALA A 59 0.85 3.42 4.80
CA ALA A 59 0.45 4.24 5.94
C ALA A 59 -0.30 5.50 5.51
N ASN A 60 0.15 6.17 4.44
CA ASN A 60 -0.50 7.34 3.90
C ASN A 60 -1.88 7.03 3.34
N TYR A 61 -2.05 5.90 2.64
CA TYR A 61 -3.38 5.43 2.23
C TYR A 61 -4.29 5.23 3.44
N LEU A 62 -3.84 4.45 4.43
CA LEU A 62 -4.66 4.14 5.61
C LEU A 62 -5.09 5.42 6.33
N LYS A 63 -4.14 6.33 6.59
CA LYS A 63 -4.40 7.62 7.22
C LYS A 63 -5.39 8.47 6.41
N THR A 64 -5.19 8.58 5.10
CA THR A 64 -6.01 9.43 4.23
C THR A 64 -7.43 8.91 4.08
N VAL A 65 -7.61 7.59 4.01
CA VAL A 65 -8.93 6.95 3.87
C VAL A 65 -9.74 7.00 5.18
N GLY A 66 -9.07 7.13 6.33
CA GLY A 66 -9.73 7.37 7.62
C GLY A 66 -9.40 6.38 8.72
N TRP A 67 -8.24 5.72 8.66
CA TRP A 67 -7.76 4.84 9.72
C TRP A 67 -7.66 5.58 11.06
N ASP A 68 -8.16 4.97 12.13
CA ASP A 68 -8.02 5.46 13.50
C ASP A 68 -7.89 4.33 14.55
N SER A 69 -7.99 4.69 15.83
CA SER A 69 -7.86 3.76 16.95
C SER A 69 -9.07 2.86 17.19
N THR A 70 -10.21 3.09 16.53
CA THR A 70 -11.42 2.28 16.64
C THR A 70 -11.38 1.07 15.69
N LYS A 71 -12.00 -0.04 16.08
CA LYS A 71 -12.02 -1.25 15.24
C LYS A 71 -12.90 -1.04 14.01
N GLU A 72 -13.96 -0.27 14.19
CA GLU A 72 -14.97 0.06 13.18
C GLU A 72 -14.30 0.79 12.00
N ARG A 73 -13.58 1.88 12.27
CA ARG A 73 -12.95 2.68 11.20
C ARG A 73 -11.78 1.97 10.54
N ARG A 74 -11.01 1.17 11.29
CA ARG A 74 -10.02 0.26 10.69
C ARG A 74 -10.67 -0.74 9.74
N THR A 75 -11.82 -1.31 10.12
CA THR A 75 -12.56 -2.26 9.28
C THR A 75 -13.07 -1.59 8.02
N GLU A 76 -13.68 -0.40 8.13
CA GLU A 76 -14.13 0.41 6.99
C GLU A 76 -12.97 0.73 6.04
N THR A 77 -11.82 1.13 6.59
CA THR A 77 -10.61 1.45 5.82
C THR A 77 -10.10 0.23 5.04
N LEU A 78 -10.00 -0.93 5.69
CA LEU A 78 -9.54 -2.16 5.01
C LEU A 78 -10.57 -2.68 4.00
N MET A 79 -11.87 -2.49 4.24
CA MET A 79 -12.92 -2.77 3.25
C MET A 79 -12.83 -1.84 2.03
N HIS A 80 -12.37 -0.60 2.21
CA HIS A 80 -12.09 0.32 1.11
C HIS A 80 -10.87 -0.13 0.28
N TRP A 81 -9.86 -0.73 0.93
CA TRP A 81 -8.72 -1.34 0.24
C TRP A 81 -9.12 -2.57 -0.59
N ASN A 82 -9.82 -3.50 0.04
CA ASN A 82 -10.34 -4.70 -0.61
C ASN A 82 -11.71 -5.04 -0.01
N LYS A 83 -12.74 -5.07 -0.86
CA LYS A 83 -14.15 -5.27 -0.47
C LYS A 83 -14.46 -6.74 -0.12
N SER A 84 -13.70 -7.32 0.81
CA SER A 84 -13.83 -8.70 1.26
C SER A 84 -13.68 -8.79 2.78
N SER A 85 -14.72 -9.27 3.46
CA SER A 85 -14.68 -9.48 4.91
C SER A 85 -13.63 -10.51 5.33
N PHE A 86 -13.38 -11.53 4.49
CA PHE A 86 -12.32 -12.51 4.73
C PHE A 86 -10.94 -11.88 4.66
N PHE A 87 -10.70 -10.99 3.68
CA PHE A 87 -9.43 -10.25 3.60
C PHE A 87 -9.20 -9.43 4.87
N VAL A 88 -10.20 -8.65 5.29
CA VAL A 88 -10.12 -7.81 6.48
C VAL A 88 -9.87 -8.63 7.75
N ALA A 89 -10.59 -9.74 7.92
CA ALA A 89 -10.41 -10.64 9.05
C ALA A 89 -8.99 -11.24 9.08
N SER A 90 -8.48 -11.67 7.93
CA SER A 90 -7.13 -12.22 7.82
C SER A 90 -6.05 -11.18 8.12
N VAL A 91 -6.21 -9.94 7.65
CA VAL A 91 -5.27 -8.85 7.98
C VAL A 91 -5.23 -8.60 9.49
N PHE A 92 -6.39 -8.51 10.16
CA PHE A 92 -6.41 -8.33 11.61
C PHE A 92 -5.81 -9.50 12.37
N LYS A 93 -6.09 -10.73 11.95
CA LYS A 93 -5.54 -11.93 12.57
C LYS A 93 -4.02 -11.96 12.45
N LEU A 94 -3.50 -11.82 11.23
CA LEU A 94 -2.06 -11.84 10.96
C LEU A 94 -1.33 -10.71 11.68
N ALA A 95 -1.92 -9.50 11.72
CA ALA A 95 -1.33 -8.39 12.46
C ALA A 95 -1.32 -8.61 13.99
N GLY A 96 -2.23 -9.42 14.53
CA GLY A 96 -2.19 -9.87 15.92
C GLY A 96 -1.06 -10.89 16.14
N GLU A 97 -0.99 -11.91 15.28
CA GLU A 97 0.06 -12.94 15.33
C GLU A 97 1.47 -12.34 15.24
N ILE A 98 1.70 -11.40 14.31
CA ILE A 98 3.00 -10.71 14.18
C ILE A 98 3.37 -9.91 15.45
N LYS A 99 2.38 -9.37 16.16
CA LYS A 99 2.64 -8.66 17.43
C LYS A 99 2.96 -9.62 18.57
N ASP A 100 2.37 -10.80 18.55
CA ASP A 100 2.57 -11.83 19.59
C ASP A 100 3.85 -12.65 19.35
N GLU A 101 4.39 -12.65 18.11
CA GLU A 101 5.65 -13.31 17.72
C GLU A 101 6.92 -12.48 17.98
N ASP A 102 6.77 -11.27 18.53
CA ASP A 102 7.82 -10.32 18.95
C ASP A 102 8.82 -9.85 17.86
N LEU A 103 8.79 -8.53 17.64
CA LEU A 103 9.97 -7.67 17.61
C LEU A 103 10.14 -7.03 18.99
#